data_AF-A0A845AB61-F1
#
_entry.id   AF-A0A845AB61-F1
#
_cell.length_a   1.000
_cell.length_b   1.000
_cell.length_c   1.000
_cell.angle_alpha   90.00
_cell.angle_beta   90.00
_cell.angle_gamma   90.00
#
_symmetry.space_group_name_H-M   'P 1'
#
loop_
_entity.id
_entity.type
_entity.pdbx_description
1 polymer ?
#
loop_
_entity_poly.entity_id
_entity_poly.type
_entity_poly.pdbx_seq_one_letter_code
_entity_poly.pdbx_strand_id
1 'polypeptide(L)'
;MRISRPKGPGTLKCFLFGWVIAWAAAIYLSCAFIWLGGIARVVSGARGAGAIFAIADAVSPWAKLAIGIAMGTALILRRRLWPMAGRNALAADGTACVLAMLLTLGLLPSPWSAGFGVGLTGARFTPLATALYIAAAAIGGILATMFEANCLNNRRKLNEIYRDRSQ
;
A
#
# COMPACT_ATOMS: atom_id res chain seq x y z
N MET A 1 11.34 -18.26 -10.13
CA MET A 1 10.29 -17.64 -10.96
C MET A 1 10.83 -16.35 -11.57
N ARG A 2 11.17 -16.35 -12.87
CA ARG A 2 11.71 -15.17 -13.58
C ARG A 2 10.51 -14.35 -14.10
N ILE A 3 10.16 -13.28 -13.40
CA ILE A 3 9.09 -12.36 -13.81
C ILE A 3 9.65 -11.42 -14.88
N SER A 4 9.67 -11.85 -16.14
CA SER A 4 9.90 -10.96 -17.27
C SER A 4 8.65 -10.08 -17.45
N ARG A 5 8.75 -8.79 -17.14
CA ARG A 5 7.63 -7.85 -17.26
C ARG A 5 7.39 -7.53 -18.74
N PRO A 6 6.23 -7.89 -19.32
CA PRO A 6 5.92 -7.50 -20.68
C PRO A 6 5.76 -5.97 -20.77
N LYS A 7 6.22 -5.37 -21.86
CA LYS A 7 5.93 -3.97 -22.20
C LYS A 7 4.63 -3.94 -22.99
N GLY A 8 3.55 -3.43 -22.39
CA GLY A 8 2.26 -3.32 -23.06
C GLY A 8 1.16 -2.73 -22.17
N PRO A 9 -0.01 -2.38 -22.74
CA PRO A 9 -1.11 -1.74 -22.02
C PRO A 9 -1.67 -2.63 -20.89
N GLY A 10 -1.43 -3.94 -20.94
CA GLY A 10 -1.82 -4.84 -19.86
C GLY A 10 -1.00 -4.73 -18.59
N THR A 11 0.22 -4.20 -18.69
CA THR A 11 1.10 -4.01 -17.55
C THR A 11 0.63 -2.85 -16.68
N LEU A 12 0.06 -1.79 -17.27
CA LEU A 12 -0.49 -0.67 -16.52
C LEU A 12 -1.72 -1.10 -15.71
N LYS A 13 -2.65 -1.88 -16.29
CA LYS A 13 -3.84 -2.36 -15.58
C LYS A 13 -3.48 -3.23 -14.37
N CYS A 14 -2.54 -4.17 -14.54
CA CYS A 14 -2.09 -5.02 -13.44
C CYS A 14 -1.31 -4.23 -12.37
N PHE A 15 -0.54 -3.22 -12.78
CA PHE A 15 0.09 -2.31 -11.82
C PHE A 15 -0.95 -1.53 -11.01
N LEU A 16 -1.91 -0.88 -11.66
CA LEU A 16 -2.94 -0.09 -10.98
C LEU A 16 -3.73 -0.96 -9.99
N PHE A 17 -4.06 -2.18 -10.38
CA PHE A 17 -4.72 -3.14 -9.50
C PHE A 17 -3.88 -3.47 -8.25
N GLY A 18 -2.60 -3.82 -8.44
CA GLY A 18 -1.69 -4.07 -7.32
C GLY A 18 -1.48 -2.84 -6.43
N TRP A 19 -1.39 -1.65 -7.02
CA TRP A 19 -1.24 -0.38 -6.31
C TRP A 19 -2.44 -0.06 -5.44
N VAL A 20 -3.68 -0.20 -5.96
CA VAL A 20 -4.90 0.05 -5.18
C VAL A 20 -5.01 -0.91 -3.99
N ILE A 21 -4.69 -2.19 -4.18
CA ILE A 21 -4.69 -3.18 -3.09
C ILE A 21 -3.64 -2.81 -2.04
N ALA A 22 -2.42 -2.47 -2.46
CA ALA A 22 -1.35 -2.07 -1.56
C ALA A 22 -1.71 -0.83 -0.74
N TRP A 23 -2.28 0.18 -1.39
CA TRP A 23 -2.75 1.41 -0.76
C TRP A 23 -3.85 1.14 0.27
N ALA A 24 -4.88 0.37 -0.10
CA ALA A 24 -5.95 -0.01 0.81
C ALA A 24 -5.41 -0.82 1.99
N ALA A 25 -4.55 -1.82 1.73
CA ALA A 25 -3.94 -2.62 2.77
C ALA A 25 -3.12 -1.77 3.74
N ALA A 26 -2.29 -0.84 3.25
CA ALA A 26 -1.51 0.05 4.10
C ALA A 26 -2.38 0.90 5.02
N ILE A 27 -3.51 1.42 4.54
CA ILE A 27 -4.44 2.21 5.37
C ILE A 27 -5.16 1.32 6.39
N TYR A 28 -5.85 0.28 5.94
CA TYR A 28 -6.70 -0.53 6.82
C TYR A 28 -5.89 -1.38 7.80
N LEU A 29 -4.72 -1.89 7.42
CA LEU A 29 -3.84 -2.58 8.36
C LEU A 29 -3.26 -1.62 9.39
N SER A 30 -2.91 -0.39 9.01
CA SER A 30 -2.47 0.61 9.99
C SER A 30 -3.57 0.89 11.00
N CYS A 31 -4.81 1.07 10.55
CA CYS A 31 -5.97 1.28 11.43
C CYS A 31 -6.21 0.07 12.34
N ALA A 32 -6.10 -1.15 11.82
CA ALA A 32 -6.21 -2.38 12.59
C ALA A 32 -5.13 -2.47 13.68
N PHE A 33 -3.87 -2.18 13.32
CA PHE A 33 -2.76 -2.18 14.25
C PHE A 33 -2.87 -1.10 15.31
N ILE A 34 -3.32 0.10 14.95
CA ILE A 34 -3.56 1.21 15.88
C ILE A 34 -4.66 0.87 16.88
N TRP A 35 -5.74 0.22 16.41
CA TRP A 35 -6.80 -0.29 17.26
C TRP A 35 -6.29 -1.36 18.24
N LEU A 36 -5.61 -2.39 17.72
CA LEU A 36 -5.03 -3.46 18.54
C LEU A 36 -3.98 -2.95 19.53
N GLY A 37 -3.22 -1.91 19.16
CA GLY A 37 -2.24 -1.27 20.01
C GLY A 37 -2.82 -0.30 21.05
N GLY A 38 -4.14 -0.09 21.08
CA GLY A 38 -4.81 0.77 22.05
C GLY A 38 -4.45 2.26 21.94
N ILE A 39 -3.92 2.70 20.79
CA ILE A 39 -3.44 4.08 20.58
C ILE A 39 -4.61 5.01 20.24
N ALA A 40 -5.56 4.53 19.45
CA ALA A 40 -6.81 5.24 19.19
C ALA A 40 -7.72 5.12 20.41
N ARG A 41 -7.55 6.04 21.39
CA ARG A 41 -8.39 6.05 22.61
C ARG A 41 -9.86 6.37 22.34
N VAL A 42 -10.23 6.85 21.15
CA VAL A 42 -11.61 7.24 20.81
C VAL A 42 -11.77 7.13 19.29
N VAL A 43 -12.76 6.37 18.81
CA VAL A 43 -13.90 6.84 18.00
C VAL A 43 -14.88 5.66 17.89
N SER A 44 -16.09 5.81 18.44
CA SER A 44 -17.21 4.85 18.42
C SER A 44 -17.04 3.60 19.30
N GLY A 45 -18.06 3.21 20.05
CA GLY A 45 -18.10 1.93 20.77
C GLY A 45 -18.09 0.68 19.87
N ALA A 46 -17.63 0.80 18.62
CA ALA A 46 -17.51 -0.27 17.66
C ALA A 46 -16.40 -1.26 18.08
N ARG A 47 -16.60 -2.53 17.73
CA ARG A 47 -15.65 -3.62 17.99
C ARG A 47 -15.28 -4.31 16.69
N GLY A 48 -14.09 -4.93 16.66
CA GLY A 48 -13.62 -5.69 15.51
C GLY A 48 -13.50 -4.82 14.25
N ALA A 49 -14.02 -5.32 13.12
CA ALA A 49 -13.93 -4.63 11.84
C ALA A 49 -14.54 -3.21 11.87
N GLY A 50 -15.63 -3.00 12.61
CA GLY A 50 -16.26 -1.68 12.71
C GLY A 50 -15.34 -0.62 13.31
N ALA A 51 -14.49 -0.98 14.26
CA ALA A 51 -13.50 -0.06 14.83
C ALA A 51 -12.42 0.33 13.82
N ILE A 52 -12.00 -0.61 12.97
CA ILE A 52 -11.02 -0.37 11.91
C ILE A 52 -11.57 0.63 10.90
N PHE A 53 -12.83 0.47 10.49
CA PHE A 53 -13.50 1.42 9.58
C PHE A 53 -13.68 2.78 10.23
N ALA A 54 -14.11 2.86 11.49
CA ALA A 54 -14.26 4.13 12.19
C ALA A 54 -12.93 4.91 12.30
N ILE A 55 -11.82 4.23 12.58
CA ILE A 55 -10.49 4.85 12.58
C ILE A 55 -10.11 5.29 11.17
N ALA A 56 -10.35 4.44 10.16
CA ALA A 56 -10.07 4.78 8.77
C ALA A 56 -10.88 6.00 8.31
N ASP A 57 -12.13 6.16 8.76
CA ASP A 57 -12.98 7.31 8.44
C ASP A 57 -12.53 8.59 9.15
N ALA A 58 -11.93 8.46 10.34
CA ALA A 58 -11.28 9.59 11.01
C ALA A 58 -9.99 10.05 10.30
N VAL A 59 -9.36 9.19 9.49
CA VAL A 59 -8.22 9.59 8.65
C VAL A 59 -8.69 10.53 7.56
N SER A 60 -8.08 11.71 7.51
CA SER A 60 -8.43 12.74 6.53
C SER A 60 -8.34 12.21 5.08
N PRO A 61 -9.24 12.66 4.17
CA PRO A 61 -9.15 12.31 2.75
C PRO A 61 -7.79 12.66 2.14
N TRP A 62 -7.21 13.79 2.56
CA TRP A 62 -5.90 14.26 2.09
C TRP A 62 -4.76 13.33 2.50
N ALA A 63 -4.79 12.80 3.72
CA ALA A 63 -3.82 11.82 4.19
C ALA A 63 -3.91 10.53 3.37
N LYS A 64 -5.13 10.01 3.13
CA LYS A 64 -5.34 8.80 2.30
C LYS A 64 -4.78 8.99 0.90
N LEU A 65 -5.08 10.12 0.25
CA LEU A 65 -4.56 10.44 -1.08
C LEU A 65 -3.04 10.60 -1.09
N ALA A 66 -2.47 11.30 -0.11
CA ALA A 66 -1.02 11.49 0.00
C ALA A 66 -0.28 10.16 0.11
N ILE A 67 -0.76 9.24 0.97
CA ILE A 67 -0.21 7.88 1.10
C ILE A 67 -0.29 7.15 -0.25
N GLY A 68 -1.45 7.16 -0.90
CA GLY A 68 -1.66 6.49 -2.18
C GLY A 68 -0.73 7.00 -3.28
N ILE A 69 -0.63 8.32 -3.43
CA ILE A 69 0.26 8.98 -4.41
C ILE A 69 1.72 8.67 -4.10
N ALA A 70 2.14 8.79 -2.84
CA ALA A 70 3.52 8.51 -2.43
C ALA A 70 3.90 7.05 -2.71
N MET A 71 3.04 6.10 -2.34
CA MET A 71 3.27 4.67 -2.60
C MET A 71 3.30 4.36 -4.10
N GLY A 72 2.34 4.89 -4.86
CA GLY A 72 2.29 4.69 -6.32
C GLY A 72 3.54 5.22 -7.00
N THR A 73 3.96 6.43 -6.63
CA THR A 73 5.18 7.08 -7.14
C THR A 73 6.42 6.29 -6.76
N ALA A 74 6.57 5.88 -5.50
CA ALA A 74 7.71 5.09 -5.03
C ALA A 74 7.80 3.75 -5.76
N LEU A 75 6.68 3.05 -5.98
CA LEU A 75 6.65 1.81 -6.75
C LEU A 75 7.07 2.07 -8.22
N ILE A 76 6.54 3.11 -8.88
CA ILE A 76 6.91 3.47 -10.25
C ILE A 76 8.40 3.77 -10.35
N LEU A 77 8.92 4.64 -9.46
CA LEU A 77 10.33 5.01 -9.44
C LEU A 77 11.22 3.80 -9.19
N ARG A 78 10.89 2.97 -8.20
CA ARG A 78 11.63 1.74 -7.92
C ARG A 78 11.69 0.84 -9.15
N ARG A 79 10.58 0.69 -9.88
CA ARG A 79 10.51 -0.11 -11.12
C ARG A 79 11.34 0.45 -12.25
N ARG A 80 11.38 1.77 -12.37
CA ARG A 80 12.13 2.46 -13.42
C ARG A 80 13.63 2.43 -13.15
N LEU A 81 14.03 2.58 -11.89
CA LEU A 81 15.44 2.73 -11.50
C LEU A 81 16.12 1.38 -11.22
N TRP A 82 15.40 0.41 -10.66
CA TRP A 82 16.02 -0.85 -10.18
C TRP A 82 15.21 -2.10 -10.56
N PRO A 83 15.16 -2.53 -11.82
CA PRO A 83 14.36 -3.70 -12.20
C PRO A 83 14.86 -4.99 -11.50
N MET A 84 14.10 -5.48 -10.52
CA MET A 84 14.36 -6.70 -9.77
C MET A 84 13.30 -7.77 -10.06
N ALA A 85 13.66 -9.04 -9.86
CA ALA A 85 12.76 -10.18 -10.03
C ALA A 85 12.72 -11.07 -8.76
N GLY A 86 11.63 -11.83 -8.62
CA GLY A 86 11.48 -12.83 -7.54
C GLY A 86 11.38 -12.20 -6.15
N ARG A 87 11.99 -12.86 -5.15
CA ARG A 87 11.96 -12.43 -3.74
C ARG A 87 12.52 -11.03 -3.51
N ASN A 88 13.55 -10.64 -4.27
CA ASN A 88 14.16 -9.31 -4.15
C ASN A 88 13.18 -8.20 -4.57
N ALA A 89 12.28 -8.48 -5.51
CA ALA A 89 11.25 -7.53 -5.91
C ALA A 89 10.21 -7.29 -4.79
N LEU A 90 9.84 -8.35 -4.06
CA LEU A 90 8.92 -8.25 -2.91
C LEU A 90 9.52 -7.39 -1.80
N ALA A 91 10.78 -7.66 -1.43
CA ALA A 91 11.49 -6.88 -0.42
C ALA A 91 11.63 -5.42 -0.86
N ALA A 92 12.03 -5.17 -2.11
CA ALA A 92 12.22 -3.82 -2.62
C ALA A 92 10.91 -3.01 -2.72
N ASP A 93 9.80 -3.62 -3.16
CA ASP A 93 8.48 -2.94 -3.18
C ASP A 93 7.97 -2.68 -1.74
N GLY A 94 8.23 -3.61 -0.80
CA GLY A 94 7.98 -3.42 0.63
C GLY A 94 8.75 -2.21 1.20
N THR A 95 10.06 -2.15 0.97
CA THR A 95 10.91 -1.03 1.39
C THR A 95 10.47 0.29 0.73
N ALA A 96 10.13 0.28 -0.56
CA ALA A 96 9.65 1.46 -1.25
C ALA A 96 8.36 2.02 -0.62
N CYS A 97 7.42 1.15 -0.24
CA CYS A 97 6.21 1.56 0.44
C CYS A 97 6.46 2.07 1.86
N VAL A 98 7.41 1.47 2.59
CA VAL A 98 7.85 1.99 3.90
C VAL A 98 8.43 3.40 3.76
N LEU A 99 9.32 3.63 2.80
CA LEU A 99 9.89 4.96 2.55
C LEU A 99 8.80 5.96 2.16
N ALA A 100 7.83 5.57 1.33
CA ALA A 100 6.69 6.41 0.99
C ALA A 100 5.83 6.77 2.20
N MET A 101 5.59 5.82 3.12
CA MET A 101 4.84 6.04 4.34
C MET A 101 5.57 7.01 5.28
N LEU A 102 6.88 6.81 5.49
CA LEU A 102 7.71 7.70 6.31
C LEU A 102 7.80 9.10 5.71
N LEU A 103 7.92 9.20 4.38
CA LEU A 103 7.89 10.48 3.67
C LEU A 103 6.55 11.19 3.88
N THR A 104 5.44 10.44 3.81
CA THR A 104 4.10 11.00 4.04
C THR A 104 3.96 11.50 5.48
N LEU A 105 4.34 10.70 6.48
CA LEU A 105 4.38 11.14 7.89
C LEU A 105 5.26 12.39 8.10
N GLY A 106 6.39 12.44 7.39
CA GLY A 106 7.39 13.49 7.50
C GLY A 106 7.04 14.77 6.75
N LEU A 107 6.14 14.75 5.77
CA LEU A 107 5.82 15.92 4.94
C LEU A 107 4.36 16.36 5.04
N LEU A 108 3.44 15.51 5.50
CA LEU A 108 2.03 15.85 5.56
C LEU A 108 1.80 17.01 6.56
N PRO A 109 1.17 18.12 6.13
CA PRO A 109 0.86 19.24 7.01
C PRO A 109 -0.08 18.81 8.15
N SER A 110 0.10 19.41 9.33
CA SER A 110 -0.76 19.13 10.50
C SER A 110 -2.27 19.26 10.21
N PRO A 111 -2.75 20.30 9.49
CA PRO A 111 -4.17 20.44 9.16
C PRO A 111 -4.75 19.29 8.32
N TRP A 112 -3.89 18.57 7.59
CA TRP A 112 -4.27 17.44 6.74
C TRP A 112 -4.05 16.10 7.43
N SER A 113 -3.56 16.10 8.66
CA SER A 113 -3.15 14.87 9.36
C SER A 113 -4.22 14.33 10.31
N ALA A 114 -5.47 14.80 10.26
CA ALA A 114 -6.53 14.26 11.13
C ALA A 114 -6.58 12.72 11.08
N GLY A 115 -6.56 12.07 12.25
CA GLY A 115 -6.57 10.61 12.38
C GLY A 115 -5.28 9.89 11.96
N PHE A 116 -4.21 10.61 11.58
CA PHE A 116 -2.97 10.04 11.06
C PHE A 116 -1.73 10.81 11.54
N GLY A 117 -0.58 10.14 11.77
CA GLY A 117 0.65 10.80 12.19
C GLY A 117 0.45 11.80 13.34
N VAL A 118 0.81 13.07 13.11
CA VAL A 118 0.67 14.16 14.11
C VAL A 118 -0.78 14.42 14.54
N GLY A 119 -1.77 14.23 13.66
CA GLY A 119 -3.18 14.41 14.01
C GLY A 119 -3.81 13.20 14.72
N LEU A 120 -3.08 12.09 14.86
CA LEU A 120 -3.46 10.97 15.72
C LEU A 120 -2.82 11.07 17.11
N THR A 121 -1.52 11.37 17.17
CA THR A 121 -0.72 11.21 18.40
C THR A 121 -0.20 12.52 18.98
N GLY A 122 -0.40 13.65 18.29
CA GLY A 122 0.18 14.95 18.64
C GLY A 122 1.66 15.10 18.22
N ALA A 123 2.31 14.03 17.75
CA ALA A 123 3.70 14.06 17.29
C ALA A 123 3.87 13.31 15.96
N ARG A 124 4.81 13.75 15.11
CA ARG A 124 4.99 13.17 13.76
C ARG A 124 5.45 11.71 13.79
N PHE A 125 6.40 11.39 14.66
CA PHE A 125 7.03 10.07 14.74
C PHE A 125 6.99 9.54 16.17
N THR A 126 5.82 9.14 16.65
CA THR A 126 5.77 8.36 17.90
C THR A 126 6.25 6.94 17.63
N PRO A 127 7.15 6.36 18.46
CA PRO A 127 7.79 5.08 18.15
C PRO A 127 6.81 3.96 17.84
N LEU A 128 5.77 3.82 18.66
CA LEU A 128 4.77 2.77 18.49
C LEU A 128 3.95 2.94 17.21
N ALA A 129 3.33 4.11 16.98
CA ALA A 129 2.51 4.32 15.79
C ALA A 129 3.35 4.20 14.51
N THR A 130 4.57 4.74 14.52
CA THR A 130 5.51 4.64 13.41
C THR A 130 5.83 3.20 13.06
N ALA A 131 6.10 2.34 14.06
CA ALA A 131 6.35 0.92 13.84
C ALA A 131 5.15 0.22 13.19
N LEU A 132 3.93 0.55 13.61
CA LEU A 132 2.71 -0.02 13.03
C LEU A 132 2.50 0.45 11.59
N TYR A 133 2.73 1.73 11.29
CA TYR A 133 2.68 2.26 9.91
C TYR A 133 3.73 1.58 9.01
N ILE A 134 4.95 1.37 9.51
CA ILE A 134 6.01 0.67 8.79
C ILE A 134 5.58 -0.77 8.46
N ALA A 135 5.05 -1.50 9.44
CA ALA A 135 4.60 -2.88 9.23
C ALA A 135 3.49 -2.95 8.18
N ALA A 136 2.48 -2.09 8.29
CA ALA A 136 1.37 -2.03 7.33
C ALA A 136 1.83 -1.65 5.92
N ALA A 137 2.73 -0.67 5.80
CA ALA A 137 3.29 -0.24 4.51
C ALA A 137 4.15 -1.32 3.84
N ALA A 138 4.96 -2.04 4.62
CA ALA A 138 5.76 -3.16 4.12
C ALA A 138 4.85 -4.27 3.56
N ILE A 139 3.80 -4.64 4.29
CA ILE A 139 2.80 -5.61 3.82
C ILE A 139 2.11 -5.10 2.55
N GLY A 140 1.73 -3.82 2.50
CA GLY A 140 1.16 -3.20 1.31
C GLY A 140 2.06 -3.36 0.08
N GLY A 141 3.36 -3.06 0.20
CA GLY A 141 4.32 -3.23 -0.89
C GLY A 141 4.47 -4.67 -1.37
N ILE A 142 4.50 -5.64 -0.44
CA ILE A 142 4.53 -7.07 -0.78
C ILE A 142 3.27 -7.46 -1.56
N LEU A 143 2.10 -7.02 -1.11
CA LEU A 143 0.82 -7.28 -1.80
C LEU A 143 0.79 -6.66 -3.19
N ALA A 144 1.34 -5.45 -3.39
CA ALA A 144 1.43 -4.83 -4.71
C ALA A 144 2.08 -5.78 -5.73
N THR A 145 3.26 -6.31 -5.39
CA THR A 145 4.01 -7.21 -6.26
C THR A 145 3.26 -8.53 -6.49
N MET A 146 2.67 -9.11 -5.44
CA MET A 146 1.96 -10.39 -5.52
C MET A 146 0.74 -10.29 -6.44
N PHE A 147 -0.12 -9.29 -6.23
CA PHE A 147 -1.34 -9.11 -7.02
C PHE A 147 -1.04 -8.69 -8.46
N GLU A 148 -0.04 -7.85 -8.69
CA GLU A 148 0.40 -7.52 -10.05
C GLU A 148 0.93 -8.77 -10.77
N ALA A 149 1.79 -9.56 -10.12
CA ALA A 149 2.33 -10.78 -10.71
C ALA A 149 1.23 -11.80 -11.03
N ASN A 150 0.25 -11.95 -10.14
CA ASN A 150 -0.89 -12.84 -10.39
C ASN A 150 -1.75 -12.35 -11.57
N CYS A 151 -2.03 -11.05 -11.64
CA CYS A 151 -2.75 -10.44 -12.77
C CYS A 151 -2.03 -10.66 -14.10
N LEU A 152 -0.70 -10.46 -14.15
CA LEU A 152 0.10 -10.68 -15.34
C LEU A 152 0.10 -12.15 -15.78
N ASN A 153 0.21 -13.09 -14.82
CA ASN A 153 0.16 -14.52 -15.11
C ASN A 153 -1.21 -14.95 -15.67
N ASN A 154 -2.31 -14.48 -15.07
CA ASN A 154 -3.66 -14.79 -15.55
C ASN A 154 -3.91 -14.25 -16.95
N ARG A 155 -3.44 -13.03 -17.26
CA ARG A 155 -3.55 -12.48 -18.62
C ARG A 155 -2.75 -13.26 -19.64
N ARG A 156 -1.55 -13.74 -19.29
CA ARG A 156 -0.73 -14.57 -20.19
C ARG A 156 -1.48 -15.86 -20.56
N LYS A 157 -2.03 -16.57 -19.55
CA LYS A 157 -2.82 -17.79 -19.76
C LYS A 157 -4.03 -17.55 -20.66
N LEU A 158 -4.77 -16.46 -20.44
CA LEU A 158 -5.92 -16.13 -21.28
C LEU A 158 -5.52 -15.88 -22.74
N ASN A 159 -4.42 -15.17 -22.98
CA ASN A 159 -3.94 -14.91 -24.33
C ASN A 159 -3.51 -16.19 -25.07
N GLU A 160 -2.93 -17.16 -24.36
CA GLU A 160 -2.59 -18.48 -24.92
C GLU A 160 -3.86 -19.22 -25.36
N ILE A 161 -4.89 -19.28 -24.50
CA ILE A 161 -6.18 -19.92 -24.81
C ILE A 161 -6.86 -19.28 -26.02
N TYR A 162 -6.84 -17.95 -26.14
CA TYR A 162 -7.45 -17.27 -27.29
C TYR A 162 -6.68 -17.49 -28.60
N ARG A 163 -5.36 -17.67 -28.52
CA ARG A 163 -4.51 -17.94 -29.69
C ARG A 163 -4.73 -19.35 -30.23
N ASP A 164 -4.93 -20.33 -29.35
CA ASP A 164 -5.18 -21.72 -29.76
C ASP A 164 -6.57 -21.88 -30.41
N ARG A 165 -7.53 -21.00 -30.11
CA ARG A 165 -8.87 -21.01 -30.71
C ARG A 165 -8.97 -20.31 -32.06
N SER A 166 -7.94 -19.55 -32.45
CA SER A 166 -7.92 -18.83 -33.73
C SER A 166 -7.12 -19.54 -34.83
N GLN A 167 -6.63 -20.75 -34.55
CA GLN A 167 -6.00 -21.68 -35.49
C GLN A 167 -6.97 -22.83 -35.80
#